data_AF-A0A0S8KI41-F1
#
_entry.id   AF-A0A0S8KI41-F1
#
_cell.length_a   1.000
_cell.length_b   1.000
_cell.length_c   1.000
_cell.angle_alpha   90.00
_cell.angle_beta   90.00
_cell.angle_gamma   90.00
#
_symmetry.space_group_name_H-M   'P 1'
#
loop_
_entity.id
_entity.type
_entity.pdbx_description
1 polymer ?
#
loop_
_entity_poly.entity_id
_entity_poly.type
_entity_poly.pdbx_seq_one_letter_code
_entity_poly.pdbx_strand_id
1 'polypeptide(L)'
;MIRSYIQLVFNIFSSGRDFYFKVVRILGFLPGKQRLYEIAFIHKSASTTHTDGQVINNERLEYLGDAILDAIIADYLFTRFPNRDEGFLTQLRAKLVKRK
;
A
#
# COMPACT_ATOMS: atom_id res chain seq x y z
N MET A 1 16.09 0.99 -15.03
CA MET A 1 15.56 1.67 -16.24
C MET A 1 15.03 0.70 -17.30
N ILE A 2 15.83 -0.25 -17.81
CA ILE A 2 15.40 -1.15 -18.90
C ILE A 2 14.21 -2.04 -18.51
N ARG A 3 14.20 -2.62 -17.30
CA ARG A 3 13.05 -3.40 -16.79
C ARG A 3 11.76 -2.59 -16.72
N SER A 4 11.83 -1.33 -16.29
CA SER A 4 10.67 -0.43 -16.22
C SER A 4 10.09 -0.13 -17.61
N TYR A 5 10.95 0.00 -18.62
CA TYR A 5 10.56 0.25 -20.00
C TYR A 5 9.91 -1.00 -20.64
N ILE A 6 10.47 -2.19 -20.38
CA ILE A 6 9.88 -3.46 -20.83
C ILE A 6 8.52 -3.69 -20.16
N GLN A 7 8.41 -3.40 -18.85
CA GLN A 7 7.14 -3.49 -18.12
C GLN A 7 6.07 -2.57 -18.71
N LEU A 8 6.47 -1.34 -19.08
CA LEU A 8 5.59 -0.36 -19.72
C LEU A 8 5.06 -0.90 -21.06
N VAL A 9 5.95 -1.39 -21.93
CA VAL A 9 5.56 -1.94 -23.24
C VAL A 9 4.66 -3.16 -23.08
N PHE A 10 4.99 -4.08 -22.18
CA PHE A 10 4.21 -5.30 -21.95
C PHE A 10 2.82 -5.00 -21.39
N ASN A 11 2.70 -4.02 -20.48
CA ASN A 11 1.42 -3.62 -19.89
C ASN A 11 0.54 -2.78 -20.82
N ILE A 12 1.12 -2.16 -21.86
CA ILE A 12 0.31 -1.62 -22.95
C ILE A 12 -0.46 -2.78 -23.60
N PHE A 13 0.11 -3.94 -23.87
CA PHE A 13 -0.63 -4.99 -24.61
C PHE A 13 -1.50 -5.93 -23.75
N SER A 14 -1.67 -5.69 -22.43
CA SER A 14 -2.40 -6.60 -21.53
C SER A 14 -3.86 -6.19 -21.25
N SER A 15 -4.71 -7.18 -20.94
CA SER A 15 -6.15 -7.02 -20.65
C SER A 15 -6.48 -6.15 -19.42
N GLY A 16 -5.48 -5.67 -18.67
CA GLY A 16 -5.61 -4.81 -17.48
C GLY A 16 -5.03 -3.40 -17.65
N ARG A 17 -4.74 -2.98 -18.88
CA ARG A 17 -4.12 -1.70 -19.24
C ARG A 17 -4.75 -0.49 -18.54
N ASP A 18 -6.08 -0.39 -18.57
CA ASP A 18 -6.80 0.80 -18.07
C ASP A 18 -6.66 0.97 -16.56
N PHE A 19 -6.71 -0.14 -15.81
CA PHE A 19 -6.48 -0.13 -14.38
C PHE A 19 -5.04 0.30 -14.09
N TYR A 20 -4.06 -0.28 -14.79
CA TYR A 20 -2.65 0.05 -14.61
C TYR A 20 -2.36 1.55 -14.82
N PHE A 21 -2.87 2.16 -15.89
CA PHE A 21 -2.67 3.58 -16.15
C PHE A 21 -3.35 4.48 -15.12
N LYS A 22 -4.54 4.11 -14.63
CA LYS A 22 -5.20 4.85 -13.55
C LYS A 22 -4.36 4.83 -12.27
N VAL A 23 -3.80 3.68 -11.92
CA VAL A 23 -2.91 3.54 -10.75
C VAL A 23 -1.65 4.38 -10.92
N VAL A 24 -0.98 4.32 -12.08
CA VAL A 24 0.20 5.15 -12.38
C VAL A 24 -0.11 6.63 -12.22
N ARG A 25 -1.26 7.08 -12.72
CA ARG A 25 -1.69 8.48 -12.64
C ARG A 25 -1.87 8.95 -11.20
N ILE A 26 -2.34 8.07 -10.31
CA ILE A 26 -2.52 8.38 -8.88
C ILE A 26 -1.19 8.38 -8.15
N LEU A 27 -0.34 7.40 -8.42
CA LEU A 27 0.92 7.19 -7.68
C LEU A 27 2.06 8.10 -8.14
N GLY A 28 2.05 8.55 -9.39
CA GLY A 28 3.16 9.31 -9.98
C GLY A 28 4.39 8.45 -10.31
N PHE A 29 4.32 7.13 -10.13
CA PHE A 29 5.37 6.17 -10.48
C PHE A 29 4.78 4.88 -11.03
N LEU A 30 5.64 4.06 -11.66
CA LEU A 30 5.25 2.77 -12.24
C LEU A 30 5.08 1.72 -11.14
N PRO A 31 3.86 1.18 -10.92
CA PRO A 31 3.63 0.14 -9.92
C PRO A 31 4.39 -1.13 -10.33
N GLY A 32 5.11 -1.71 -9.37
CA GLY A 32 5.92 -2.91 -9.61
C GLY A 32 5.06 -4.15 -9.83
N LYS A 33 4.66 -4.83 -8.75
CA LYS A 33 3.81 -6.03 -8.83
C LYS A 33 2.34 -5.63 -8.99
N GLN A 34 1.85 -5.57 -10.23
CA GLN A 34 0.47 -5.17 -10.56
C GLN A 34 -0.60 -5.88 -9.71
N ARG A 35 -0.45 -7.19 -9.48
CA ARG A 35 -1.39 -7.98 -8.68
C ARG A 35 -1.59 -7.44 -7.25
N LEU A 36 -0.56 -6.86 -6.63
CA LEU A 36 -0.71 -6.27 -5.30
C LEU A 36 -1.62 -5.04 -5.32
N TYR A 37 -1.54 -4.24 -6.39
CA TYR A 37 -2.42 -3.08 -6.55
C TYR A 37 -3.85 -3.53 -6.84
N GLU A 38 -4.05 -4.55 -7.69
CA GLU A 38 -5.38 -5.12 -7.90
C GLU A 38 -6.02 -5.57 -6.58
N ILE A 39 -5.29 -6.35 -5.77
CA ILE A 39 -5.77 -6.83 -4.47
C ILE A 39 -6.02 -5.68 -3.49
N ALA A 40 -5.16 -4.65 -3.49
CA ALA A 40 -5.33 -3.48 -2.62
C ALA A 40 -6.65 -2.73 -2.88
N PHE A 41 -7.21 -2.82 -4.09
CA PHE A 41 -8.50 -2.23 -4.45
C PHE A 41 -9.70 -3.17 -4.28
N ILE A 42 -9.51 -4.42 -3.82
CA ILE A 42 -10.60 -5.36 -3.53
C ILE A 42 -11.03 -5.18 -2.07
N HIS A 43 -12.09 -4.41 -1.84
CA HIS A 43 -12.71 -4.29 -0.52
C HIS A 43 -13.29 -5.64 -0.07
N LYS A 44 -13.33 -5.90 1.23
CA LYS A 44 -13.88 -7.15 1.82
C LYS A 44 -15.28 -7.55 1.32
N SER A 45 -16.12 -6.58 0.97
CA SER A 45 -17.47 -6.83 0.43
C SER A 45 -17.47 -7.40 -0.99
N ALA A 46 -16.37 -7.22 -1.73
CA ALA A 46 -16.13 -7.75 -3.06
C ALA A 46 -15.11 -8.90 -3.02
N SER A 47 -14.94 -9.53 -1.86
CA SER A 47 -14.01 -10.64 -1.69
C SER A 47 -14.33 -11.80 -2.62
N THR A 48 -13.29 -12.42 -3.15
CA THR A 48 -13.40 -13.60 -4.02
C THR A 48 -12.67 -14.77 -3.39
N THR A 49 -13.23 -15.96 -3.52
CA THR A 49 -12.61 -17.18 -3.02
C THR A 49 -11.84 -17.84 -4.15
N HIS A 50 -10.55 -18.06 -3.92
CA HIS A 50 -9.71 -18.80 -4.85
C HIS A 50 -9.95 -20.31 -4.71
N THR A 51 -9.49 -21.11 -5.67
CA THR A 51 -9.77 -22.56 -5.75
C THR A 51 -9.23 -23.36 -4.56
N ASP A 52 -8.28 -22.79 -3.82
CA ASP A 52 -7.67 -23.34 -2.60
C ASP A 52 -8.38 -22.89 -1.32
N GLY A 53 -9.51 -22.19 -1.43
CA GLY A 53 -10.28 -21.67 -0.29
C GLY A 53 -9.75 -20.37 0.29
N GLN A 54 -8.67 -19.78 -0.27
CA GLN A 54 -8.17 -18.49 0.22
C GLN A 54 -9.09 -17.35 -0.22
N VAL A 55 -9.46 -16.50 0.74
CA VAL A 55 -10.19 -15.27 0.48
C VAL A 55 -9.21 -14.21 -0.04
N ILE A 56 -9.50 -13.66 -1.22
CA ILE A 56 -8.75 -12.60 -1.86
C ILE A 56 -9.49 -11.28 -1.62
N ASN A 57 -8.90 -10.44 -0.77
CA ASN A 57 -9.30 -9.07 -0.51
C ASN A 57 -8.08 -8.25 -0.01
N ASN A 58 -8.29 -6.98 0.31
CA ASN A 58 -7.25 -6.07 0.75
C ASN A 58 -6.81 -6.25 2.21
N GLU A 59 -7.50 -7.03 3.06
CA GLU A 59 -7.31 -7.03 4.51
C GLU A 59 -5.89 -7.44 4.94
N ARG A 60 -5.28 -8.42 4.26
CA ARG A 60 -3.90 -8.84 4.55
C ARG A 60 -2.87 -7.78 4.16
N LEU A 61 -3.11 -7.06 3.06
CA LEU A 61 -2.23 -5.97 2.62
C LEU A 61 -2.38 -4.76 3.53
N GLU A 62 -3.60 -4.49 3.98
CA GLU A 62 -3.92 -3.44 4.93
C GLU A 62 -3.22 -3.67 6.27
N TYR A 63 -3.32 -4.88 6.82
CA TYR A 63 -2.63 -5.27 8.06
C TYR A 63 -1.11 -5.04 7.98
N LEU A 64 -0.47 -5.47 6.88
CA LEU A 64 0.96 -5.25 6.66
C LEU A 64 1.28 -3.76 6.47
N GLY A 65 0.46 -3.05 5.72
CA GLY A 65 0.61 -1.62 5.43
C GLY A 65 0.55 -0.77 6.70
N ASP A 66 -0.41 -1.03 7.59
CA ASP A 66 -0.55 -0.33 8.86
C ASP A 66 0.72 -0.50 9.71
N ALA A 67 1.26 -1.72 9.84
CA ALA A 67 2.49 -1.97 10.59
C ALA A 67 3.71 -1.25 10.01
N ILE A 68 3.83 -1.18 8.68
CA ILE A 68 4.92 -0.45 8.01
C ILE A 68 4.77 1.06 8.25
N LEU A 69 3.56 1.61 8.10
CA LEU A 69 3.30 3.04 8.33
C LEU A 69 3.57 3.43 9.79
N ASP A 70 3.15 2.58 10.75
CA ASP A 70 3.43 2.76 12.17
C ASP A 70 4.92 2.83 12.47
N ALA A 71 5.72 1.94 11.86
CA ALA A 71 7.17 1.91 12.03
C ALA A 71 7.82 3.18 11.47
N ILE A 72 7.44 3.61 10.25
CA ILE A 72 7.97 4.82 9.61
C ILE A 72 7.62 6.07 10.43
N ILE A 73 6.39 6.17 10.93
CA ILE A 73 5.96 7.32 11.74
C ILE A 73 6.68 7.31 13.09
N ALA A 74 6.86 6.15 13.72
CA ALA A 74 7.61 6.04 14.96
C ALA A 74 9.06 6.51 14.79
N ASP A 75 9.74 6.07 13.73
CA ASP A 75 11.11 6.50 13.40
C ASP A 75 11.21 8.01 13.15
N TYR A 76 10.28 8.55 12.37
CA TYR A 76 10.20 9.99 12.12
C TYR A 76 9.99 10.81 13.40
N LEU A 77 9.06 10.39 14.27
CA LEU A 77 8.77 11.08 15.52
C LEU A 77 9.94 11.00 16.51
N PHE A 78 10.58 9.84 16.62
CA PHE A 78 11.77 9.64 17.45
C PHE A 78 12.89 10.61 17.04
N THR A 79 13.18 10.70 15.74
CA THR A 79 14.23 11.57 15.21
C THR A 79 13.86 13.06 15.33
N ARG A 80 12.58 13.41 15.11
CA ARG A 80 12.12 14.80 15.11
C ARG A 80 12.00 15.41 16.50
N PHE A 81 11.74 14.60 17.53
CA PHE A 81 11.46 15.06 18.89
C PHE A 81 12.36 14.36 19.94
N PRO A 82 13.70 14.52 19.88
CA PRO A 82 14.64 13.77 20.71
C PRO A 82 14.53 14.05 22.23
N ASN A 83 13.95 15.20 22.61
CA ASN A 83 13.81 15.61 24.01
C ASN A 83 12.42 15.32 24.59
N ARG A 84 11.59 14.55 23.88
CA ARG A 84 10.22 14.22 24.32
C ARG A 84 10.16 12.78 24.82
N ASP A 85 9.29 12.54 25.78
CA ASP A 85 9.09 11.23 26.37
C ASP A 85 8.24 10.31 25.48
N GLU A 86 8.27 9.01 25.80
CA GLU A 86 7.49 7.98 25.11
C GLU A 86 5.99 8.29 25.08
N GLY A 87 5.45 8.83 26.18
CA GLY A 87 4.03 9.17 26.31
C GLY A 87 3.60 10.20 25.27
N PHE A 88 4.38 11.27 25.11
CA PHE A 88 4.16 12.29 24.09
C PHE A 88 4.23 11.69 22.67
N LEU A 89 5.27 10.90 22.38
CA LEU A 89 5.45 10.29 21.06
C LEU A 89 4.31 9.33 20.73
N THR A 90 3.84 8.55 21.70
CA THR A 90 2.71 7.62 21.54
C THR A 90 1.40 8.35 21.27
N GLN A 91 1.10 9.43 22.01
CA GLN A 91 -0.09 10.24 21.76
C GLN A 91 -0.04 10.89 20.37
N LEU A 92 1.12 11.39 19.95
CA LEU A 92 1.28 12.02 18.65
C LEU A 92 1.15 11.00 17.51
N ARG A 93 1.79 9.83 17.63
CA ARG A 93 1.62 8.71 16.69
C ARG A 93 0.15 8.31 16.57
N ALA A 94 -0.53 8.13 17.70
CA ALA A 94 -1.95 7.76 17.71
C ALA A 94 -2.83 8.82 17.04
N LYS A 95 -2.49 10.11 17.14
CA LYS A 95 -3.21 11.19 16.42
C LYS A 95 -2.94 11.19 14.91
N LEU A 96 -1.74 10.87 14.49
CA LEU A 96 -1.35 10.85 13.07
C LEU A 96 -1.88 9.62 12.33
N VAL A 97 -1.94 8.46 13.00
CA VAL A 97 -2.36 7.19 12.40
C VAL A 97 -3.87 6.93 12.58
N LYS A 98 -4.57 7.72 13.41
CA LYS A 98 -5.99 7.48 13.68
C LYS A 98 -6.82 7.53 12.40
N ARG A 99 -7.51 6.44 12.11
CA ARG A 99 -8.59 6.41 11.14
C ARG A 99 -9.76 7.22 11.69
N LYS A 100 -10.30 8.11 10.85
CA LYS A 100 -11.36 9.07 11.21
C LYS A 100 -12.69 8.36 11.47
#